data_AF-A0A847QY97-F1
#
_entry.id   AF-A0A847QY97-F1
#
_cell.length_a   1.000
_cell.length_b   1.000
_cell.length_c   1.000
_cell.angle_alpha   90.00
_cell.angle_beta   90.00
_cell.angle_gamma   90.00
#
_symmetry.space_group_name_H-M   'P 1'
#
loop_
_entity.id
_entity.type
_entity.pdbx_description
1 polymer ?
#
loop_
_entity_poly.entity_id
_entity_poly.type
_entity_poly.pdbx_seq_one_letter_code
_entity_poly.pdbx_strand_id
1 'polypeptide(L)'
;MKKRSIMNLSLLVIMVMLISSIEIFAANQIRLVLDGQDVTTLATPIVQNGRTLVPIRFIAEELGAKVDWNNKDKIVTIERAGNSIILKIDSHLVQYQGKEKSCSLVDMPPQIINSRTFVPLRLVSNALGIGVNWDADNRTVSIDSNKKVDTLAFYDVKISSVKSGQTIKGKTDLQISLPNNSIKNAAEIKYLLLDPKTAKGFVVAKGSNLTAKYNWLPNLQESGERVLVAAIYDNKGNFIAGDANLVNVDVDPKVLLTGIQQDEIVDHTIFLGADINFVTSYVKYEITNLDTGKKIVTTESDPKGVYTWSPMVHESGRYSFRVIAYDSNDKAYSSEIITAEVEIPHKLSLTGVSNGQTIDKPITLSTSRNFYVDETEYILKDINTGREESLKKFGYGSYRWFPKIEYSGSKVLFVRVKDTKGIIHESEGINVNIVGIPKLILEGVGPKQVLTKAVKLNITSNVQFDSVDYILTRVNTGEKKIIASNQSFSDDCIYTPTKKDEGNWSIKAIGSY
;
A
#
# COMPACT_ATOMS: atom_id res chain seq x y z
N MET A 1 46.69 -82.38 9.04
CA MET A 1 45.68 -82.19 10.10
C MET A 1 45.91 -80.89 10.88
N LYS A 2 44.86 -80.08 11.00
CA LYS A 2 44.46 -79.34 12.22
C LYS A 2 45.29 -78.13 12.74
N LYS A 3 45.74 -77.16 11.92
CA LYS A 3 46.22 -75.87 12.51
C LYS A 3 45.70 -74.55 11.92
N ARG A 4 45.15 -74.49 10.70
CA ARG A 4 44.56 -73.24 10.17
C ARG A 4 43.05 -73.05 10.42
N SER A 5 42.33 -74.12 10.73
CA SER A 5 40.89 -74.04 11.07
C SER A 5 40.62 -73.63 12.53
N ILE A 6 41.62 -73.70 13.43
CA ILE A 6 41.44 -73.39 14.86
C ILE A 6 41.64 -71.89 15.11
N MET A 7 42.47 -71.21 14.30
CA MET A 7 42.76 -69.77 14.45
C MET A 7 41.60 -68.87 14.00
N ASN A 8 40.85 -69.28 12.97
CA ASN A 8 39.63 -68.57 12.55
C ASN A 8 38.42 -68.89 13.46
N LEU A 9 38.45 -70.03 14.16
CA LEU A 9 37.42 -70.39 15.14
C LEU A 9 37.65 -69.68 16.49
N SER A 10 38.91 -69.47 16.91
CA SER A 10 39.22 -68.69 18.11
C SER A 10 38.93 -67.19 17.95
N LEU A 11 39.08 -66.64 16.74
CA LEU A 11 38.76 -65.23 16.47
C LEU A 11 37.24 -64.98 16.43
N LEU A 12 36.47 -65.97 15.95
CA LEU A 12 35.00 -65.89 15.94
C LEU A 12 34.39 -66.03 17.33
N VAL A 13 34.97 -66.87 18.21
CA VAL A 13 34.50 -67.05 19.59
C VAL A 13 34.80 -65.81 20.46
N ILE A 14 35.92 -65.12 20.23
CA ILE A 14 36.24 -63.86 20.92
C ILE A 14 35.33 -62.71 20.41
N MET A 15 34.98 -62.70 19.13
CA MET A 15 34.05 -61.71 18.56
C MET A 15 32.60 -61.90 19.03
N VAL A 16 32.18 -63.13 19.36
CA VAL A 16 30.87 -63.42 19.97
C VAL A 16 30.85 -63.11 21.48
N MET A 17 31.98 -63.18 22.19
CA MET A 17 32.08 -62.80 23.61
C MET A 17 32.20 -61.28 23.85
N LEU A 18 32.46 -60.47 22.82
CA LEU A 18 32.47 -59.00 22.88
C LEU A 18 31.10 -58.37 22.61
N ILE A 19 30.04 -59.18 22.48
CA ILE A 19 28.67 -58.68 22.55
C ILE A 19 28.36 -58.45 24.02
N SER A 20 28.95 -57.38 24.57
CA SER A 20 28.57 -56.84 25.87
C SER A 20 27.06 -56.64 25.84
N SER A 21 26.39 -57.22 26.83
CA SER A 21 24.97 -56.99 27.09
C SER A 21 24.71 -55.49 27.11
N ILE A 22 23.98 -55.01 26.11
CA ILE A 22 23.36 -53.69 26.20
C ILE A 22 22.35 -53.84 27.33
N GLU A 23 22.68 -53.30 28.50
CA GLU A 23 21.68 -53.06 29.53
C GLU A 23 20.71 -52.04 28.96
N ILE A 24 19.61 -52.54 28.39
CA ILE A 24 18.44 -51.73 28.08
C ILE A 24 17.85 -51.39 29.45
N PHE A 25 18.29 -50.28 30.03
CA PHE A 25 17.57 -49.67 31.14
C PHE A 25 16.18 -49.30 30.61
N ALA A 26 15.18 -50.12 30.97
CA ALA A 26 13.80 -49.70 30.87
C ALA A 26 13.69 -48.39 31.66
N ALA A 27 13.36 -47.29 30.99
CA ALA A 27 13.15 -46.03 31.67
C ALA A 27 12.11 -46.23 32.77
N ASN A 28 12.46 -45.93 34.02
CA ASN A 28 11.56 -46.09 35.16
C ASN A 28 10.22 -45.40 34.87
N GLN A 29 9.15 -46.19 34.94
CA GLN A 29 7.78 -45.74 34.72
C GLN A 29 7.46 -44.61 35.70
N ILE A 30 6.84 -43.54 35.20
CA ILE A 30 6.41 -42.43 36.05
C ILE A 30 5.23 -42.89 36.90
N ARG A 31 5.33 -42.71 38.22
CA ARG A 31 4.23 -43.02 39.13
C ARG A 31 3.26 -41.84 39.21
N LEU A 32 1.96 -42.14 39.23
CA LEU A 32 0.88 -41.19 39.45
C LEU A 32 0.15 -41.55 40.73
N VAL A 33 0.20 -40.65 41.71
CA VAL A 33 -0.46 -40.78 43.01
C VAL A 33 -1.56 -39.74 43.10
N LEU A 34 -2.79 -40.18 43.32
CA LEU A 34 -3.97 -39.33 43.51
C LEU A 34 -4.48 -39.54 44.95
N ASP A 35 -4.48 -38.48 45.76
CA ASP A 35 -4.91 -38.51 47.17
C ASP A 35 -4.26 -39.66 47.97
N GLY A 36 -2.97 -39.90 47.73
CA GLY A 36 -2.18 -40.94 48.37
C GLY A 36 -2.33 -42.34 47.76
N GLN A 37 -3.22 -42.55 46.79
CA GLN A 37 -3.41 -43.82 46.10
C GLN A 37 -2.61 -43.88 44.78
N ASP A 38 -1.88 -44.97 44.55
CA ASP A 38 -1.18 -45.19 43.29
C ASP A 38 -2.16 -45.61 42.19
N VAL A 39 -2.36 -44.73 41.21
CA VAL A 39 -3.29 -44.92 40.08
C VAL A 39 -2.54 -45.07 38.76
N THR A 40 -1.23 -45.34 38.80
CA THR A 40 -0.33 -45.34 37.64
C THR A 40 -0.81 -46.24 36.51
N THR A 41 -1.34 -47.43 36.83
CA THR A 41 -1.80 -48.41 35.83
C THR A 41 -3.09 -48.00 35.13
N LEU A 42 -3.90 -47.15 35.77
CA LEU A 42 -5.16 -46.64 35.25
C LEU A 42 -4.94 -45.40 34.39
N ALA A 43 -3.97 -44.56 34.77
CA ALA A 43 -3.69 -43.28 34.15
C ALA A 43 -2.18 -43.04 33.94
N THR A 44 -1.53 -43.94 33.19
CA THR A 44 -0.07 -43.89 32.95
C THR A 44 0.38 -42.53 32.39
N PRO A 45 1.19 -41.76 33.14
CA PRO A 45 1.77 -40.52 32.63
C PRO A 45 2.81 -40.80 31.56
N ILE A 46 2.98 -39.84 30.64
CA ILE A 46 4.01 -39.89 29.60
C ILE A 46 4.83 -38.60 29.61
N VAL A 47 6.07 -38.65 29.14
CA VAL A 47 6.88 -37.44 28.93
C VAL A 47 6.97 -37.18 27.44
N GLN A 48 6.58 -35.99 27.01
CA GLN A 48 6.72 -35.52 25.64
C GLN A 48 7.24 -34.08 25.66
N ASN A 49 8.27 -33.79 24.86
CA ASN A 49 8.88 -32.46 24.77
C ASN A 49 9.25 -31.83 26.14
N GLY A 50 9.70 -32.66 27.08
CA GLY A 50 10.05 -32.20 28.43
C GLY A 50 8.84 -31.79 29.29
N ARG A 51 7.65 -32.30 28.99
CA ARG A 51 6.43 -32.14 29.79
C ARG A 51 5.83 -33.48 30.15
N THR A 52 5.41 -33.63 31.40
CA THR A 52 4.62 -34.78 31.84
C THR A 52 3.16 -34.54 31.47
N LEU A 53 2.63 -35.43 30.62
CA LEU A 53 1.25 -35.44 30.19
C LEU A 53 0.51 -36.58 30.89
N VAL A 54 -0.75 -36.34 31.24
CA VAL A 54 -1.61 -37.30 31.93
C VAL A 54 -2.99 -37.39 31.28
N PRO A 55 -3.66 -38.56 31.30
CA PRO A 55 -4.99 -38.70 30.75
C PRO A 55 -6.01 -37.98 31.64
N ILE A 56 -6.59 -36.89 31.13
CA ILE A 56 -7.37 -35.96 31.96
C ILE A 56 -8.68 -36.54 32.47
N ARG A 57 -9.34 -37.41 31.70
CA ARG A 57 -10.68 -37.92 32.03
C ARG A 57 -10.67 -38.65 33.37
N PHE A 58 -9.79 -39.64 33.51
CA PHE A 58 -9.70 -40.46 34.73
C PHE A 58 -9.46 -39.59 35.96
N ILE A 59 -8.47 -38.69 35.90
CA ILE A 59 -8.13 -37.81 37.02
C ILE A 59 -9.30 -36.88 37.37
N ALA A 60 -9.96 -36.31 36.37
CA ALA A 60 -11.09 -35.40 36.59
C ALA A 60 -12.30 -36.12 37.21
N GLU A 61 -12.63 -37.32 36.73
CA GLU A 61 -13.75 -38.14 37.22
C GLU A 61 -13.54 -38.62 38.67
N GLU A 62 -12.33 -39.10 39.01
CA GLU A 62 -11.98 -39.46 40.39
C GLU A 62 -12.11 -38.27 41.37
N LEU A 63 -11.98 -37.04 40.84
CA LEU A 63 -12.13 -35.81 41.61
C LEU A 63 -13.56 -35.23 41.58
N GLY A 64 -14.52 -36.01 41.08
CA GLY A 64 -15.94 -35.67 41.04
C GLY A 64 -16.32 -34.67 39.95
N ALA A 65 -15.48 -34.49 38.92
CA ALA A 65 -15.84 -33.72 37.73
C ALA A 65 -16.55 -34.61 36.70
N LYS A 66 -17.43 -34.00 35.91
CA LYS A 66 -18.04 -34.62 34.73
C LYS A 66 -17.21 -34.27 33.50
N VAL A 67 -16.90 -35.25 32.66
CA VAL A 67 -16.12 -35.04 31.43
C VAL A 67 -16.94 -35.42 30.21
N ASP A 68 -17.28 -34.44 29.38
CA ASP A 68 -17.98 -34.64 28.11
C ASP A 68 -17.00 -34.57 26.92
N TRP A 69 -17.29 -35.33 25.87
CA TRP A 69 -16.51 -35.34 24.63
C TRP A 69 -17.40 -35.08 23.43
N ASN A 70 -17.14 -33.96 22.75
CA ASN A 70 -17.72 -33.67 21.44
C ASN A 70 -16.74 -34.12 20.35
N ASN A 71 -17.09 -35.23 19.68
CA ASN A 71 -16.30 -35.81 18.60
C ASN A 71 -16.22 -34.95 17.34
N LYS A 72 -17.30 -34.22 17.00
CA LYS A 72 -17.38 -33.40 15.78
C LYS A 72 -16.37 -32.25 15.84
N ASP A 73 -16.33 -31.57 16.99
CA ASP A 73 -15.51 -30.38 17.18
C ASP A 73 -14.17 -30.66 17.85
N LYS A 74 -13.96 -31.91 18.28
CA LYS A 74 -12.83 -32.41 19.07
C LYS A 74 -12.62 -31.62 20.37
N ILE A 75 -13.70 -31.48 21.13
CA ILE A 75 -13.75 -30.67 22.36
C ILE A 75 -13.98 -31.60 23.56
N VAL A 76 -13.17 -31.42 24.60
CA VAL A 76 -13.38 -31.97 25.94
C VAL A 76 -13.93 -30.86 26.82
N THR A 77 -15.07 -31.11 27.47
CA THR A 77 -15.67 -30.20 28.46
C THR A 77 -15.58 -30.85 29.83
N ILE A 78 -14.95 -30.18 30.79
CA ILE A 78 -14.78 -30.67 32.17
C ILE A 78 -15.60 -29.77 33.09
N GLU A 79 -16.61 -30.33 33.74
CA GLU A 79 -17.53 -29.59 34.62
C GLU A 79 -17.37 -30.04 36.07
N ARG A 80 -17.12 -29.10 36.98
CA ARG A 80 -17.00 -29.37 38.42
C ARG A 80 -17.51 -28.17 39.21
N ALA A 81 -18.43 -28.42 40.15
CA ALA A 81 -18.93 -27.43 41.11
C ALA A 81 -19.39 -26.10 40.45
N GLY A 82 -20.07 -26.18 39.29
CA GLY A 82 -20.59 -25.01 38.57
C GLY A 82 -19.58 -24.27 37.69
N ASN A 83 -18.32 -24.72 37.65
CA ASN A 83 -17.32 -24.25 36.69
C ASN A 83 -17.16 -25.28 35.56
N SER A 84 -16.90 -24.80 34.35
CA SER A 84 -16.65 -25.59 33.16
C SER A 84 -15.36 -25.17 32.49
N ILE A 85 -14.64 -26.13 31.92
CA ILE A 85 -13.39 -25.90 31.21
C ILE A 85 -13.47 -26.57 29.86
N ILE A 86 -13.19 -25.78 28.83
CA ILE A 86 -13.27 -26.22 27.45
C ILE A 86 -11.86 -26.34 26.90
N LEU A 87 -11.53 -27.56 26.52
CA LEU A 87 -10.24 -27.95 25.94
C LEU A 87 -10.49 -28.45 24.52
N LYS A 88 -9.82 -27.86 23.54
CA LYS A 88 -9.86 -28.37 22.16
C LYS A 88 -8.57 -29.11 21.84
N ILE A 89 -8.71 -30.28 21.23
CA ILE A 89 -7.55 -31.06 20.76
C ILE A 89 -6.73 -30.23 19.78
N ASP A 90 -5.40 -30.27 19.93
CA ASP A 90 -4.41 -29.55 19.14
C ASP A 90 -4.51 -28.02 19.22
N SER A 91 -5.23 -27.47 20.21
CA SER A 91 -5.29 -26.03 20.49
C SER A 91 -4.56 -25.68 21.78
N HIS A 92 -3.77 -24.60 21.74
CA HIS A 92 -3.17 -24.03 22.95
C HIS A 92 -4.18 -23.22 23.77
N LEU A 93 -5.37 -22.90 23.23
CA LEU A 93 -6.38 -22.13 23.93
C LEU A 93 -7.14 -22.99 24.94
N VAL A 94 -7.25 -22.50 26.17
CA VAL A 94 -8.10 -23.04 27.23
C VAL A 94 -9.09 -21.97 27.64
N GLN A 95 -10.36 -22.35 27.74
CA GLN A 95 -11.43 -21.45 28.19
C GLN A 95 -11.96 -21.92 29.52
N TYR A 96 -12.07 -21.01 30.47
CA TYR A 96 -12.68 -21.24 31.78
C TYR A 96 -14.02 -20.51 31.81
N GLN A 97 -15.06 -21.25 32.15
CA GLN A 97 -16.43 -20.78 32.25
C GLN A 97 -16.89 -21.00 33.70
N GLY A 98 -16.79 -19.98 34.54
CA GLY A 98 -17.27 -20.02 35.91
C GLY A 98 -18.13 -18.80 36.22
N LYS A 99 -17.97 -18.23 37.42
CA LYS A 99 -18.54 -16.91 37.75
C LYS A 99 -18.11 -15.83 36.75
N GLU A 100 -16.87 -15.91 36.30
CA GLU A 100 -16.31 -15.06 35.25
C GLU A 100 -15.77 -15.95 34.12
N LYS A 101 -15.98 -15.53 32.88
CA LYS A 101 -15.39 -16.19 31.71
C LYS A 101 -13.97 -15.66 31.51
N SER A 102 -13.02 -16.56 31.31
CA SER A 102 -11.63 -16.19 31.01
C SER A 102 -10.99 -17.17 30.04
N CYS A 103 -9.85 -16.77 29.47
CA CYS A 103 -9.08 -17.56 28.54
C CYS A 103 -7.61 -17.59 28.99
N SER A 104 -6.91 -18.68 28.68
CA SER A 104 -5.46 -18.77 28.85
C SER A 104 -4.85 -19.59 27.73
N LEU A 105 -3.53 -19.52 27.58
CA LEU A 105 -2.78 -20.42 26.71
C LEU A 105 -2.01 -21.46 27.52
N VAL A 106 -1.93 -22.69 27.00
CA VAL A 106 -1.10 -23.77 27.54
C VAL A 106 0.16 -23.96 26.71
N ASP A 107 1.19 -24.55 27.31
CA ASP A 107 2.47 -24.80 26.65
C ASP A 107 2.52 -26.03 25.76
N MET A 108 1.68 -27.02 26.05
CA MET A 108 1.39 -28.11 25.13
C MET A 108 -0.12 -28.28 24.99
N PRO A 109 -0.64 -28.36 23.74
CA PRO A 109 -2.07 -28.52 23.52
C PRO A 109 -2.54 -29.89 24.00
N PRO A 110 -3.84 -30.06 24.34
CA PRO A 110 -4.44 -31.36 24.56
C PRO A 110 -4.29 -32.26 23.32
N GLN A 111 -3.91 -33.52 23.51
CA GLN A 111 -3.69 -34.46 22.40
C GLN A 111 -4.38 -35.80 22.65
N ILE A 112 -4.79 -36.49 21.59
CA ILE A 112 -5.32 -37.85 21.70
C ILE A 112 -4.19 -38.85 21.50
N ILE A 113 -3.93 -39.68 22.51
CA ILE A 113 -2.93 -40.74 22.47
C ILE A 113 -3.61 -42.01 22.95
N ASN A 114 -3.56 -43.08 22.13
CA ASN A 114 -4.21 -44.36 22.42
C ASN A 114 -5.68 -44.19 22.86
N SER A 115 -6.43 -43.36 22.12
CA SER A 115 -7.86 -43.04 22.37
C SER A 115 -8.16 -42.35 23.71
N ARG A 116 -7.16 -41.73 24.35
CA ARG A 116 -7.33 -40.92 25.57
C ARG A 116 -6.81 -39.51 25.35
N THR A 117 -7.47 -38.52 25.93
CA THR A 117 -7.00 -37.14 25.90
C THR A 117 -5.93 -36.92 26.97
N PHE A 118 -4.72 -36.59 26.54
CA PHE A 118 -3.60 -36.22 27.37
C PHE A 118 -3.45 -34.71 27.44
N VAL A 119 -3.19 -34.21 28.64
CA VAL A 119 -2.94 -32.78 28.89
C VAL A 119 -1.71 -32.60 29.77
N PRO A 120 -1.04 -31.43 29.73
CA PRO A 120 0.04 -31.12 30.66
C PRO A 120 -0.43 -31.19 32.10
N LEU A 121 0.43 -31.73 32.97
CA LEU A 121 0.13 -31.85 34.39
C LEU A 121 -0.27 -30.52 35.05
N ARG A 122 0.37 -29.41 34.66
CA ARG A 122 0.01 -28.05 35.12
C ARG A 122 -1.41 -27.66 34.70
N LEU A 123 -1.86 -28.08 33.52
CA LEU A 123 -3.23 -27.80 33.08
C LEU A 123 -4.24 -28.53 33.97
N VAL A 124 -3.92 -29.73 34.47
CA VAL A 124 -4.78 -30.44 35.45
C VAL A 124 -4.96 -29.63 36.73
N SER A 125 -3.86 -29.09 37.27
CA SER A 125 -3.88 -28.22 38.44
C SER A 125 -4.76 -26.99 38.23
N ASN A 126 -4.53 -26.25 37.13
CA ASN A 126 -5.33 -25.09 36.76
C ASN A 126 -6.80 -25.44 36.49
N ALA A 127 -7.06 -26.60 35.89
CA ALA A 127 -8.41 -26.98 35.51
C ALA A 127 -9.26 -27.40 36.72
N LEU A 128 -8.65 -28.07 37.68
CA LEU A 128 -9.40 -28.64 38.81
C LEU A 128 -9.23 -27.83 40.10
N GLY A 129 -8.34 -26.83 40.11
CA GLY A 129 -8.03 -25.97 41.26
C GLY A 129 -7.31 -26.70 42.38
N ILE A 130 -6.51 -27.71 42.04
CA ILE A 130 -5.89 -28.65 42.99
C ILE A 130 -4.36 -28.57 42.95
N GLY A 131 -3.76 -28.96 44.06
CA GLY A 131 -2.33 -29.05 44.24
C GLY A 131 -1.75 -30.22 43.45
N VAL A 132 -0.73 -29.93 42.66
CA VAL A 132 0.01 -30.95 41.92
C VAL A 132 1.50 -30.75 42.17
N ASN A 133 2.18 -31.84 42.49
CA ASN A 133 3.62 -31.87 42.75
C ASN A 133 4.32 -32.87 41.83
N TRP A 134 5.51 -32.51 41.36
CA TRP A 134 6.40 -33.39 40.62
C TRP A 134 7.65 -33.66 41.47
N ASP A 135 7.82 -34.90 41.91
CA ASP A 135 9.04 -35.39 42.53
C ASP A 135 9.95 -35.99 41.45
N ALA A 136 11.03 -35.28 41.13
CA ALA A 136 11.96 -35.67 40.08
C ALA A 136 12.82 -36.88 40.47
N ASP A 137 13.20 -36.99 41.75
CA ASP A 137 14.07 -38.05 42.25
C ASP A 137 13.34 -39.39 42.24
N ASN A 138 12.08 -39.38 42.68
CA ASN A 138 11.22 -40.57 42.69
C ASN A 138 10.36 -40.71 41.43
N ARG A 139 10.50 -39.82 40.44
CA ARG A 139 9.69 -39.74 39.20
C ARG A 139 8.19 -39.91 39.48
N THR A 140 7.70 -39.20 40.49
CA THR A 140 6.34 -39.35 41.01
C THR A 140 5.56 -38.05 40.85
N VAL A 141 4.41 -38.14 40.17
CA VAL A 141 3.38 -37.10 40.16
C VAL A 141 2.46 -37.34 41.36
N SER A 142 2.31 -36.34 42.22
CA SER A 142 1.33 -36.37 43.32
C SER A 142 0.26 -35.33 43.09
N ILE A 143 -1.00 -35.74 43.13
CA ILE A 143 -2.18 -34.88 43.04
C ILE A 143 -2.89 -34.95 44.39
N ASP A 144 -3.10 -33.79 45.01
CA ASP A 144 -3.75 -33.65 46.31
C ASP A 144 -4.99 -32.76 46.17
N SER A 145 -6.16 -33.39 46.27
CA SER A 145 -7.45 -32.74 46.13
C SER A 145 -7.82 -31.84 47.31
N ASN A 146 -7.19 -32.04 48.47
CA ASN A 146 -7.39 -31.21 49.67
C ASN A 146 -6.60 -29.90 49.62
N LYS A 147 -5.53 -29.86 48.81
CA LYS A 147 -4.73 -28.67 48.59
C LYS A 147 -5.33 -27.84 47.46
N LYS A 148 -6.03 -26.75 47.81
CA LYS A 148 -6.50 -25.79 46.81
C LYS A 148 -5.36 -24.88 46.36
N VAL A 149 -5.27 -24.64 45.05
CA VAL A 149 -4.25 -23.78 44.44
C VAL A 149 -4.92 -22.83 43.45
N ASP A 150 -4.49 -21.57 43.48
CA ASP A 150 -4.94 -20.57 42.51
C ASP A 150 -4.40 -20.89 41.11
N THR A 151 -5.18 -20.56 40.09
CA THR A 151 -4.76 -20.77 38.70
C THR A 151 -3.55 -19.89 38.37
N LEU A 152 -2.46 -20.51 37.94
CA LEU A 152 -1.26 -19.79 37.51
C LEU A 152 -1.20 -19.74 35.99
N ALA A 153 -0.91 -18.56 35.43
CA ALA A 153 -0.69 -18.43 34.00
C ALA A 153 0.53 -19.27 33.58
N PHE A 154 0.47 -19.89 32.39
CA PHE A 154 1.61 -20.59 31.81
C PHE A 154 2.73 -19.64 31.37
N TYR A 155 2.35 -18.40 31.09
CA TYR A 155 3.22 -17.36 30.55
C TYR A 155 2.98 -16.03 31.24
N ASP A 156 4.05 -15.27 31.40
CA ASP A 156 4.02 -13.93 31.99
C ASP A 156 3.74 -12.83 30.95
N VAL A 157 3.56 -13.19 29.69
CA VAL A 157 3.15 -12.28 28.62
C VAL A 157 1.74 -11.78 28.91
N LYS A 158 1.49 -10.48 28.69
CA LYS A 158 0.15 -9.91 28.82
C LYS A 158 -0.19 -9.01 27.65
N ILE A 159 -1.40 -9.14 27.12
CA ILE A 159 -1.96 -8.12 26.21
C ILE A 159 -2.23 -6.87 27.05
N SER A 160 -1.51 -5.78 26.76
CA SER A 160 -1.55 -4.54 27.54
C SER A 160 -2.53 -3.51 26.98
N SER A 161 -2.82 -3.57 25.68
CA SER A 161 -3.67 -2.58 25.00
C SER A 161 -5.16 -2.92 25.02
N VAL A 162 -5.52 -4.19 25.22
CA VAL A 162 -6.91 -4.67 25.23
C VAL A 162 -7.15 -5.54 26.44
N LYS A 163 -8.10 -5.14 27.29
CA LYS A 163 -8.47 -5.88 28.51
C LYS A 163 -9.47 -6.98 28.20
N SER A 164 -9.46 -8.05 29.00
CA SER A 164 -10.53 -9.06 28.96
C SER A 164 -11.89 -8.40 29.27
N GLY A 165 -12.92 -8.77 28.51
CA GLY A 165 -14.26 -8.18 28.53
C GLY A 165 -14.42 -6.86 27.76
N GLN A 166 -13.34 -6.29 27.20
CA GLN A 166 -13.42 -5.02 26.48
C GLN A 166 -14.27 -5.14 25.20
N THR A 167 -15.08 -4.11 24.95
CA THR A 167 -15.79 -3.97 23.68
C THR A 167 -14.93 -3.23 22.66
N ILE A 168 -14.77 -3.81 21.48
CA ILE A 168 -14.01 -3.27 20.36
C ILE A 168 -14.96 -2.53 19.43
N LYS A 169 -14.87 -1.19 19.43
CA LYS A 169 -15.74 -0.29 18.65
C LYS A 169 -15.18 0.10 17.27
N GLY A 170 -13.95 -0.29 16.95
CA GLY A 170 -13.31 0.05 15.68
C GLY A 170 -11.80 -0.20 15.73
N LYS A 171 -11.05 0.51 14.88
CA LYS A 171 -9.60 0.49 14.81
C LYS A 171 -8.98 0.54 16.21
N THR A 172 -8.16 -0.47 16.53
CA THR A 172 -7.64 -0.71 17.87
C THR A 172 -6.15 -1.02 17.81
N ASP A 173 -5.38 -0.41 18.70
CA ASP A 173 -3.96 -0.75 18.90
C ASP A 173 -3.82 -2.08 19.66
N LEU A 174 -2.92 -2.91 19.19
CA LEU A 174 -2.54 -4.20 19.76
C LEU A 174 -1.10 -4.15 20.24
N GLN A 175 -0.92 -4.41 21.53
CA GLN A 175 0.39 -4.40 22.18
C GLN A 175 0.40 -5.41 23.33
N ILE A 176 1.58 -5.97 23.58
CA ILE A 176 1.85 -6.79 24.76
C ILE A 176 2.87 -6.12 25.70
N SER A 177 2.86 -6.53 26.96
CA SER A 177 3.92 -6.29 27.93
C SER A 177 4.65 -7.59 28.27
N LEU A 178 5.96 -7.49 28.48
CA LEU A 178 6.85 -8.59 28.87
C LEU A 178 7.58 -8.23 30.17
N PRO A 179 7.75 -9.15 31.14
CA PRO A 179 8.40 -8.85 32.42
C PRO A 179 9.87 -8.39 32.29
N ASN A 180 10.60 -8.95 31.31
CA ASN A 180 12.03 -8.69 31.07
C ASN A 180 12.29 -8.17 29.64
N ASN A 181 11.29 -7.58 28.98
CA ASN A 181 11.35 -7.05 27.60
C ASN A 181 11.87 -8.01 26.51
N SER A 182 12.03 -9.31 26.80
CA SER A 182 12.56 -10.29 25.85
C SER A 182 12.10 -11.70 26.18
N ILE A 183 11.99 -12.52 25.14
CA ILE A 183 11.76 -13.97 25.23
C ILE A 183 12.82 -14.63 24.37
N LYS A 184 13.52 -15.62 24.94
CA LYS A 184 14.58 -16.34 24.23
C LYS A 184 14.01 -17.01 22.96
N ASN A 185 14.71 -16.85 21.85
CA ASN A 185 14.38 -17.39 20.52
C ASN A 185 13.07 -16.88 19.89
N ALA A 186 12.42 -15.86 20.46
CA ALA A 186 11.23 -15.27 19.87
C ALA A 186 11.60 -14.47 18.60
N ALA A 187 10.81 -14.65 17.55
CA ALA A 187 11.05 -14.11 16.22
C ALA A 187 9.87 -13.30 15.67
N GLU A 188 8.65 -13.73 15.95
CA GLU A 188 7.44 -13.14 15.42
C GLU A 188 6.33 -13.16 16.48
N ILE A 189 5.53 -12.09 16.53
CA ILE A 189 4.25 -12.07 17.23
C ILE A 189 3.12 -12.06 16.20
N LYS A 190 2.08 -12.86 16.47
CA LYS A 190 0.81 -12.83 15.74
C LYS A 190 -0.31 -12.55 16.71
N TYR A 191 -1.15 -11.60 16.35
CA TYR A 191 -2.43 -11.38 16.99
C TYR A 191 -3.50 -12.14 16.22
N LEU A 192 -4.23 -13.03 16.88
CA LEU A 192 -5.29 -13.83 16.28
C LEU A 192 -6.63 -13.45 16.90
N LEU A 193 -7.67 -13.43 16.08
CA LEU A 193 -9.04 -13.34 16.54
C LEU A 193 -9.72 -14.68 16.34
N LEU A 194 -10.05 -15.36 17.43
CA LEU A 194 -10.63 -16.70 17.43
C LEU A 194 -12.10 -16.66 17.81
N ASP A 195 -12.88 -17.54 17.19
CA ASP A 195 -14.23 -17.89 17.65
C ASP A 195 -14.12 -18.75 18.91
N PRO A 196 -14.72 -18.35 20.05
CA PRO A 196 -14.64 -19.11 21.30
C PRO A 196 -15.25 -20.51 21.19
N LYS A 197 -16.26 -20.74 20.33
CA LYS A 197 -16.90 -22.06 20.19
C LYS A 197 -16.01 -23.05 19.45
N THR A 198 -15.28 -22.58 18.44
CA THR A 198 -14.52 -23.46 17.54
C THR A 198 -13.02 -23.38 17.76
N ALA A 199 -12.52 -22.38 18.50
CA ALA A 199 -11.11 -22.01 18.63
C ALA A 199 -10.38 -21.83 17.28
N LYS A 200 -11.14 -21.59 16.20
CA LYS A 200 -10.63 -21.26 14.87
C LYS A 200 -10.75 -19.77 14.64
N GLY A 201 -9.89 -19.25 13.77
CA GLY A 201 -9.88 -17.82 13.45
C GLY A 201 -8.76 -17.47 12.50
N PHE A 202 -8.39 -16.19 12.49
CA PHE A 202 -7.43 -15.63 11.55
C PHE A 202 -6.49 -14.66 12.27
N VAL A 203 -5.40 -14.31 11.59
CA VAL A 203 -4.42 -13.34 12.07
C VAL A 203 -4.93 -11.94 11.73
N VAL A 204 -5.06 -11.09 12.75
CA VAL A 204 -5.49 -9.69 12.61
C VAL A 204 -4.32 -8.71 12.53
N ALA A 205 -3.18 -9.08 13.09
CA ALA A 205 -1.93 -8.33 12.99
C ALA A 205 -0.73 -9.24 13.24
N LYS A 206 0.44 -8.87 12.73
CA LYS A 206 1.69 -9.59 13.00
C LYS A 206 2.90 -8.68 12.85
N GLY A 207 4.02 -9.08 13.44
CA GLY A 207 5.31 -8.48 13.13
C GLY A 207 6.45 -9.07 13.94
N SER A 208 7.67 -8.58 13.68
CA SER A 208 8.90 -9.07 14.30
C SER A 208 9.24 -8.37 15.61
N ASN A 209 8.76 -7.14 15.84
CA ASN A 209 8.98 -6.41 17.08
C ASN A 209 7.86 -6.74 18.09
N LEU A 210 8.15 -7.65 19.02
CA LEU A 210 7.17 -8.20 19.96
C LEU A 210 6.41 -7.14 20.78
N THR A 211 7.06 -6.03 21.13
CA THR A 211 6.48 -4.99 22.01
C THR A 211 6.02 -3.75 21.24
N ALA A 212 6.14 -3.74 19.92
CA ALA A 212 5.62 -2.66 19.09
C ALA A 212 4.09 -2.62 19.12
N LYS A 213 3.54 -1.46 18.78
CA LYS A 213 2.10 -1.29 18.55
C LYS A 213 1.75 -1.74 17.14
N TYR A 214 0.70 -2.53 17.04
CA TYR A 214 0.14 -3.00 15.79
C TYR A 214 -1.32 -2.56 15.67
N ASN A 215 -1.74 -2.08 14.50
CA ASN A 215 -3.12 -1.68 14.29
C ASN A 215 -3.97 -2.87 13.84
N TRP A 216 -5.07 -3.12 14.53
CA TRP A 216 -6.13 -4.01 14.07
C TRP A 216 -7.34 -3.20 13.63
N LEU A 217 -7.77 -3.47 12.40
CA LEU A 217 -9.01 -2.96 11.83
C LEU A 217 -10.05 -4.09 11.83
N PRO A 218 -11.13 -4.01 12.62
CA PRO A 218 -12.11 -5.08 12.72
C PRO A 218 -13.03 -5.13 11.49
N ASN A 219 -13.45 -6.33 11.10
CA ASN A 219 -14.49 -6.53 10.09
C ASN A 219 -15.87 -6.58 10.77
N LEU A 220 -16.88 -5.96 10.17
CA LEU A 220 -18.26 -5.94 10.70
C LEU A 220 -18.86 -7.35 10.81
N GLN A 221 -18.45 -8.28 9.94
CA GLN A 221 -18.90 -9.68 9.98
C GLN A 221 -18.33 -10.47 11.19
N GLU A 222 -17.36 -9.90 11.89
CA GLU A 222 -16.70 -10.54 13.05
C GLU A 222 -17.35 -10.17 14.39
N SER A 223 -18.56 -9.61 14.35
CA SER A 223 -19.28 -9.15 15.53
C SER A 223 -19.57 -10.27 16.55
N GLY A 224 -19.64 -9.87 17.82
CA GLY A 224 -19.91 -10.71 18.98
C GLY A 224 -18.67 -11.11 19.78
N GLU A 225 -18.87 -12.06 20.71
CA GLU A 225 -17.82 -12.57 21.59
C GLU A 225 -16.70 -13.25 20.76
N ARG A 226 -15.45 -12.86 21.02
CA ARG A 226 -14.23 -13.36 20.37
C ARG A 226 -13.12 -13.53 21.39
N VAL A 227 -12.12 -14.34 21.06
CA VAL A 227 -10.89 -14.46 21.85
C VAL A 227 -9.76 -13.80 21.07
N LEU A 228 -9.25 -12.68 21.58
CA LEU A 228 -8.05 -12.04 21.07
C LEU A 228 -6.83 -12.72 21.68
N VAL A 229 -5.98 -13.29 20.84
CA VAL A 229 -4.77 -14.01 21.26
C VAL A 229 -3.54 -13.26 20.76
N ALA A 230 -2.56 -13.04 21.63
CA ALA A 230 -1.22 -12.64 21.24
C ALA A 230 -0.30 -13.86 21.36
N ALA A 231 0.14 -14.41 20.24
CA ALA A 231 0.97 -15.61 20.19
C ALA A 231 2.35 -15.31 19.63
N ILE A 232 3.39 -15.76 20.33
CA ILE A 232 4.79 -15.52 20.01
C ILE A 232 5.40 -16.82 19.48
N TYR A 233 6.13 -16.71 18.37
CA TYR A 233 6.70 -17.83 17.64
C TYR A 233 8.21 -17.71 17.52
N ASP A 234 8.90 -18.86 17.44
CA ASP A 234 10.32 -18.91 17.10
C ASP A 234 10.55 -18.82 15.58
N ASN A 235 11.82 -18.78 15.15
CA ASN A 235 12.21 -18.77 13.74
C ASN A 235 11.78 -20.02 12.95
N LYS A 236 11.36 -21.10 13.64
CA LYS A 236 10.87 -22.34 13.04
C LYS A 236 9.34 -22.39 13.00
N GLY A 237 8.65 -21.35 13.49
CA GLY A 237 7.20 -21.29 13.57
C GLY A 237 6.59 -22.05 14.74
N ASN A 238 7.39 -22.47 15.74
CA ASN A 238 6.87 -23.09 16.95
C ASN A 238 6.35 -22.02 17.91
N PHE A 239 5.18 -22.27 18.51
CA PHE A 239 4.64 -21.42 19.57
C PHE A 239 5.54 -21.48 20.82
N ILE A 240 5.87 -20.32 21.38
CA ILE A 240 6.73 -20.21 22.58
C ILE A 240 5.94 -19.73 23.78
N ALA A 241 5.17 -18.65 23.61
CA ALA A 241 4.46 -17.98 24.68
C ALA A 241 3.33 -17.12 24.12
N GLY A 242 2.39 -16.73 24.98
CA GLY A 242 1.35 -15.80 24.60
C GLY A 242 0.34 -15.55 25.70
N ASP A 243 -0.68 -14.78 25.35
CA ASP A 243 -1.78 -14.41 26.24
C ASP A 243 -3.08 -14.35 25.44
N ALA A 244 -4.21 -14.49 26.12
CA ALA A 244 -5.52 -14.56 25.47
C ALA A 244 -6.57 -13.81 26.32
N ASN A 245 -7.26 -12.86 25.69
CA ASN A 245 -8.33 -12.09 26.31
C ASN A 245 -9.65 -12.32 25.58
N LEU A 246 -10.72 -12.49 26.36
CA LEU A 246 -12.07 -12.48 25.82
C LEU A 246 -12.43 -11.04 25.48
N VAL A 247 -13.00 -10.79 24.30
CA VAL A 247 -13.42 -9.46 23.86
C VAL A 247 -14.78 -9.55 23.20
N ASN A 248 -15.50 -8.43 23.14
CA ASN A 248 -16.72 -8.33 22.36
C ASN A 248 -16.49 -7.40 21.17
N VAL A 249 -16.58 -7.90 19.95
CA VAL A 249 -16.48 -7.06 18.75
C VAL A 249 -17.86 -6.50 18.44
N ASP A 250 -18.00 -5.18 18.55
CA ASP A 250 -19.27 -4.47 18.31
C ASP A 250 -18.95 -3.12 17.70
N VAL A 251 -18.49 -3.16 16.46
CA VAL A 251 -17.94 -2.01 15.75
C VAL A 251 -19.02 -0.94 15.58
N ASP A 252 -18.68 0.30 15.93
CA ASP A 252 -19.45 1.50 15.62
C ASP A 252 -18.83 2.10 14.34
N PRO A 253 -19.39 1.82 13.14
CA PRO A 253 -18.74 2.14 11.88
C PRO A 253 -18.64 3.66 11.69
N LYS A 254 -17.41 4.16 11.54
CA LYS A 254 -17.12 5.58 11.31
C LYS A 254 -16.31 5.74 10.04
N VAL A 255 -16.75 6.72 9.24
CA VAL A 255 -16.12 7.12 7.99
C VAL A 255 -15.92 8.63 8.04
N LEU A 256 -14.69 9.09 7.84
CA LEU A 256 -14.34 10.50 7.79
C LEU A 256 -13.70 10.82 6.45
N LEU A 257 -14.17 11.88 5.80
CA LEU A 257 -13.52 12.45 4.63
C LEU A 257 -12.27 13.22 5.08
N THR A 258 -11.15 13.03 4.38
CA THR A 258 -9.91 13.78 4.61
C THR A 258 -9.48 14.51 3.34
N GLY A 259 -8.62 15.52 3.48
CA GLY A 259 -8.10 16.30 2.35
C GLY A 259 -8.93 17.53 1.97
N ILE A 260 -9.98 17.83 2.72
CA ILE A 260 -10.76 19.07 2.62
C ILE A 260 -11.41 19.38 3.97
N GLN A 261 -11.56 20.67 4.30
CA GLN A 261 -12.16 21.15 5.54
C GLN A 261 -13.47 21.90 5.29
N GLN A 262 -14.28 21.99 6.35
CA GLN A 262 -15.54 22.73 6.34
C GLN A 262 -15.27 24.22 6.08
N ASP A 263 -15.98 24.76 5.09
CA ASP A 263 -15.93 26.15 4.62
C ASP A 263 -14.54 26.60 4.11
N GLU A 264 -13.72 25.65 3.65
CA GLU A 264 -12.44 25.91 2.98
C GLU A 264 -12.65 26.61 1.62
N ILE A 265 -11.69 27.46 1.22
CA ILE A 265 -11.60 28.00 -0.14
C ILE A 265 -10.60 27.17 -0.94
N VAL A 266 -11.08 26.47 -1.97
CA VAL A 266 -10.28 25.60 -2.84
C VAL A 266 -9.91 26.36 -4.11
N ASP A 267 -8.63 26.72 -4.23
CA ASP A 267 -8.06 27.43 -5.39
C ASP A 267 -7.08 26.56 -6.23
N HIS A 268 -6.96 25.28 -5.87
CA HIS A 268 -5.99 24.33 -6.42
C HIS A 268 -6.53 22.89 -6.47
N THR A 269 -5.71 21.96 -6.97
CA THR A 269 -5.99 20.52 -6.93
C THR A 269 -5.95 19.99 -5.51
N ILE A 270 -6.98 19.27 -5.09
CA ILE A 270 -7.05 18.62 -3.76
C ILE A 270 -6.96 17.09 -3.87
N PHE A 271 -6.57 16.45 -2.77
CA PHE A 271 -6.44 15.00 -2.66
C PHE A 271 -7.38 14.49 -1.56
N LEU A 272 -8.51 13.93 -1.96
CA LEU A 272 -9.51 13.41 -1.04
C LEU A 272 -9.12 12.01 -0.57
N GLY A 273 -9.17 11.78 0.74
CA GLY A 273 -8.91 10.49 1.37
C GLY A 273 -10.05 10.06 2.28
N ALA A 274 -9.93 8.85 2.83
CA ALA A 274 -10.87 8.33 3.82
C ALA A 274 -10.13 7.86 5.07
N ASP A 275 -10.58 8.28 6.25
CA ASP A 275 -10.20 7.65 7.52
C ASP A 275 -11.38 6.81 8.02
N ILE A 276 -11.15 5.49 8.15
CA ILE A 276 -12.19 4.49 8.36
C ILE A 276 -11.76 3.59 9.51
N ASN A 277 -12.66 3.35 10.47
CA ASN A 277 -12.36 2.56 11.67
C ASN A 277 -12.72 1.06 11.57
N PHE A 278 -13.07 0.57 10.38
CA PHE A 278 -13.44 -0.82 10.11
C PHE A 278 -13.00 -1.25 8.71
N VAL A 279 -12.99 -2.56 8.44
CA VAL A 279 -12.59 -3.09 7.14
C VAL A 279 -13.66 -2.80 6.08
N THR A 280 -13.23 -2.20 4.97
CA THR A 280 -14.07 -1.87 3.81
C THR A 280 -13.43 -2.42 2.53
N SER A 281 -14.26 -2.77 1.56
CA SER A 281 -13.83 -3.30 0.25
C SER A 281 -13.36 -2.18 -0.68
N TYR A 282 -14.11 -1.08 -0.73
CA TYR A 282 -13.81 0.08 -1.57
C TYR A 282 -14.51 1.33 -1.05
N VAL A 283 -14.08 2.49 -1.56
CA VAL A 283 -14.74 3.79 -1.32
C VAL A 283 -15.16 4.43 -2.65
N LYS A 284 -16.16 5.31 -2.58
CA LYS A 284 -16.55 6.24 -3.65
C LYS A 284 -16.64 7.65 -3.07
N TYR A 285 -16.18 8.64 -3.81
CA TYR A 285 -16.31 10.05 -3.43
C TYR A 285 -17.50 10.66 -4.16
N GLU A 286 -18.30 11.40 -3.43
CA GLU A 286 -19.42 12.17 -3.96
C GLU A 286 -19.10 13.66 -3.85
N ILE A 287 -19.10 14.33 -5.01
CA ILE A 287 -18.78 15.74 -5.15
C ILE A 287 -19.97 16.39 -5.86
N THR A 288 -20.63 17.32 -5.19
CA THR A 288 -21.81 18.00 -5.73
C THR A 288 -21.57 19.49 -5.76
N ASN A 289 -21.68 20.10 -6.94
CA ASN A 289 -21.74 21.55 -7.08
C ASN A 289 -23.12 22.01 -6.61
N LEU A 290 -23.18 22.76 -5.52
CA LEU A 290 -24.40 23.19 -4.84
C LEU A 290 -25.12 24.31 -5.59
N ASP A 291 -24.43 25.06 -6.43
CA ASP A 291 -25.02 26.17 -7.19
C ASP A 291 -25.73 25.67 -8.46
N THR A 292 -25.24 24.58 -9.07
CA THR A 292 -25.80 23.97 -10.30
C THR A 292 -26.58 22.67 -10.05
N GLY A 293 -26.38 22.04 -8.89
CA GLY A 293 -26.91 20.71 -8.58
C GLY A 293 -26.18 19.56 -9.29
N LYS A 294 -25.11 19.83 -10.06
CA LYS A 294 -24.35 18.80 -10.76
C LYS A 294 -23.60 17.92 -9.76
N LYS A 295 -23.93 16.62 -9.76
CA LYS A 295 -23.34 15.61 -8.88
C LYS A 295 -22.43 14.67 -9.64
N ILE A 296 -21.27 14.40 -9.07
CA ILE A 296 -20.28 13.43 -9.53
C ILE A 296 -20.12 12.40 -8.43
N VAL A 297 -20.19 11.12 -8.80
CA VAL A 297 -19.81 10.00 -7.92
C VAL A 297 -18.70 9.24 -8.61
N THR A 298 -17.57 9.06 -7.93
CA THR A 298 -16.42 8.37 -8.51
C THR A 298 -16.67 6.88 -8.68
N THR A 299 -15.82 6.24 -9.47
CA THR A 299 -15.69 4.78 -9.47
C THR A 299 -15.08 4.28 -8.17
N GLU A 300 -15.10 2.97 -7.99
CA GLU A 300 -14.51 2.27 -6.84
C GLU A 300 -13.02 2.58 -6.73
N SER A 301 -12.59 2.88 -5.52
CA SER A 301 -11.20 3.21 -5.19
C SER A 301 -10.75 2.45 -3.94
N ASP A 302 -9.45 2.22 -3.83
CA ASP A 302 -8.84 1.64 -2.63
C ASP A 302 -9.14 2.56 -1.42
N PRO A 303 -9.70 2.05 -0.31
CA PRO A 303 -9.96 2.83 0.90
C PRO A 303 -8.73 3.51 1.51
N LYS A 304 -7.52 3.01 1.25
CA LYS A 304 -6.25 3.62 1.68
C LYS A 304 -5.64 4.55 0.62
N GLY A 305 -6.19 4.57 -0.58
CA GLY A 305 -5.79 5.46 -1.66
C GLY A 305 -6.34 6.88 -1.47
N VAL A 306 -5.90 7.77 -2.35
CA VAL A 306 -6.42 9.13 -2.45
C VAL A 306 -7.05 9.34 -3.83
N TYR A 307 -8.10 10.14 -3.88
CA TYR A 307 -8.73 10.61 -5.10
C TYR A 307 -8.29 12.05 -5.39
N THR A 308 -7.67 12.26 -6.54
CA THR A 308 -7.24 13.60 -6.99
C THR A 308 -8.40 14.30 -7.69
N TRP A 309 -8.78 15.48 -7.18
CA TRP A 309 -9.79 16.32 -7.79
C TRP A 309 -9.18 17.66 -8.21
N SER A 310 -9.27 17.98 -9.51
CA SER A 310 -8.69 19.19 -10.11
C SER A 310 -9.80 20.02 -10.79
N PRO A 311 -10.46 20.92 -10.05
CA PRO A 311 -11.50 21.79 -10.60
C PRO A 311 -10.93 22.78 -11.63
N MET A 312 -11.75 23.11 -12.64
CA MET A 312 -11.44 24.16 -13.61
C MET A 312 -12.09 25.50 -13.24
N VAL A 313 -11.62 26.59 -13.85
CA VAL A 313 -12.14 27.96 -13.59
C VAL A 313 -13.66 28.07 -13.77
N HIS A 314 -14.21 27.43 -14.80
CA HIS A 314 -15.65 27.44 -15.08
C HIS A 314 -16.47 26.56 -14.12
N GLU A 315 -15.81 25.79 -13.26
CA GLU A 315 -16.41 24.97 -12.21
C GLU A 315 -16.34 25.66 -10.84
N SER A 316 -15.93 26.93 -10.77
CA SER A 316 -15.95 27.70 -9.51
C SER A 316 -17.38 27.83 -8.96
N GLY A 317 -17.50 27.85 -7.62
CA GLY A 317 -18.76 27.94 -6.89
C GLY A 317 -18.75 27.08 -5.61
N ARG A 318 -19.91 26.91 -4.99
CA ARG A 318 -20.06 26.11 -3.76
C ARG A 318 -20.16 24.63 -4.03
N TYR A 319 -19.47 23.84 -3.22
CA TYR A 319 -19.46 22.38 -3.33
C TYR A 319 -19.74 21.70 -1.99
N SER A 320 -20.31 20.50 -2.07
CA SER A 320 -20.36 19.55 -0.98
C SER A 320 -19.62 18.27 -1.34
N PHE A 321 -18.89 17.73 -0.37
CA PHE A 321 -18.06 16.54 -0.50
C PHE A 321 -18.45 15.53 0.57
N ARG A 322 -18.49 14.25 0.21
CA ARG A 322 -18.52 13.14 1.17
C ARG A 322 -17.85 11.92 0.58
N VAL A 323 -17.35 11.04 1.45
CA VAL A 323 -16.89 9.71 1.06
C VAL A 323 -17.88 8.66 1.51
N ILE A 324 -18.10 7.64 0.68
CA ILE A 324 -18.99 6.52 0.94
C ILE A 324 -18.13 5.26 0.91
N ALA A 325 -18.01 4.58 2.04
CA ALA A 325 -17.29 3.34 2.17
C ALA A 325 -18.25 2.14 2.11
N TYR A 326 -17.81 1.05 1.48
CA TYR A 326 -18.62 -0.14 1.26
C TYR A 326 -17.94 -1.35 1.93
N ASP A 327 -18.71 -2.14 2.68
CA ASP A 327 -18.20 -3.36 3.32
C ASP A 327 -18.16 -4.56 2.33
N SER A 328 -17.87 -5.76 2.82
CA SER A 328 -17.80 -6.97 1.98
C SER A 328 -19.16 -7.44 1.44
N ASN A 329 -20.26 -6.89 1.96
CA ASN A 329 -21.63 -7.20 1.54
C ASN A 329 -22.25 -6.03 0.75
N ASP A 330 -21.42 -5.11 0.23
CA ASP A 330 -21.82 -3.89 -0.48
C ASP A 330 -22.74 -2.95 0.33
N LYS A 331 -22.73 -3.05 1.66
CA LYS A 331 -23.47 -2.09 2.50
C LYS A 331 -22.66 -0.80 2.63
N ALA A 332 -23.33 0.33 2.38
CA ALA A 332 -22.74 1.65 2.36
C ALA A 332 -22.74 2.33 3.74
N TYR A 333 -21.63 3.04 4.03
CA TYR A 333 -21.44 3.89 5.20
C TYR A 333 -20.85 5.22 4.73
N SER A 334 -21.55 6.32 4.98
CA SER A 334 -21.13 7.64 4.50
C SER A 334 -20.48 8.45 5.61
N SER A 335 -19.50 9.28 5.24
CA SER A 335 -19.07 10.37 6.09
C SER A 335 -20.16 11.43 6.21
N GLU A 336 -19.99 12.32 7.20
CA GLU A 336 -20.64 13.62 7.19
C GLU A 336 -20.28 14.39 5.89
N ILE A 337 -21.14 15.33 5.53
CA ILE A 337 -20.93 16.22 4.39
C ILE A 337 -20.01 17.37 4.81
N ILE A 338 -18.99 17.63 4.02
CA ILE A 338 -18.12 18.81 4.13
C ILE A 338 -18.50 19.77 3.00
N THR A 339 -18.76 21.04 3.29
CA THR A 339 -18.94 22.07 2.25
C THR A 339 -17.71 22.93 2.11
N ALA A 340 -17.43 23.41 0.89
CA ALA A 340 -16.33 24.31 0.60
C ALA A 340 -16.69 25.23 -0.58
N GLU A 341 -16.02 26.38 -0.67
CA GLU A 341 -16.07 27.29 -1.81
C GLU A 341 -14.92 26.96 -2.76
N VAL A 342 -15.17 26.94 -4.07
CA VAL A 342 -14.15 26.67 -5.08
C VAL A 342 -13.93 27.94 -5.88
N GLU A 343 -12.74 28.52 -5.76
CA GLU A 343 -12.35 29.79 -6.39
C GLU A 343 -11.07 29.61 -7.19
N ILE A 344 -11.17 29.11 -8.42
CA ILE A 344 -9.98 28.88 -9.25
C ILE A 344 -9.60 30.16 -10.00
N PRO A 345 -8.43 30.77 -9.73
CA PRO A 345 -8.03 31.98 -10.43
C PRO A 345 -7.74 31.70 -11.91
N HIS A 346 -8.05 32.67 -12.76
CA HIS A 346 -7.63 32.65 -14.16
C HIS A 346 -6.11 32.74 -14.24
N LYS A 347 -5.49 31.78 -14.94
CA LYS A 347 -4.06 31.78 -15.28
C LYS A 347 -3.94 31.98 -16.78
N LEU A 348 -3.19 32.98 -17.20
CA LEU A 348 -2.94 33.30 -18.60
C LEU A 348 -1.51 33.80 -18.77
N SER A 349 -0.75 33.17 -19.65
CA SER A 349 0.61 33.62 -19.99
C SER A 349 0.96 33.39 -21.45
N LEU A 350 1.75 34.32 -21.99
CA LEU A 350 2.46 34.15 -23.26
C LEU A 350 3.68 33.24 -23.04
N THR A 351 3.87 32.27 -23.93
CA THR A 351 5.02 31.35 -23.94
C THR A 351 5.68 31.32 -25.32
N GLY A 352 6.89 30.75 -25.40
CA GLY A 352 7.68 30.70 -26.64
C GLY A 352 8.60 31.91 -26.88
N VAL A 353 8.64 32.83 -25.92
CA VAL A 353 9.55 33.97 -25.88
C VAL A 353 9.92 34.28 -24.42
N SER A 354 11.15 34.73 -24.18
CA SER A 354 11.66 35.07 -22.84
C SER A 354 11.79 36.57 -22.65
N ASN A 355 11.65 37.05 -21.42
CA ASN A 355 11.85 38.46 -21.08
C ASN A 355 13.29 38.91 -21.37
N GLY A 356 13.45 40.03 -22.06
CA GLY A 356 14.73 40.56 -22.55
C GLY A 356 15.27 39.87 -23.79
N GLN A 357 14.56 38.92 -24.39
CA GLN A 357 15.05 38.19 -25.56
C GLN A 357 15.23 39.11 -26.77
N THR A 358 16.39 39.01 -27.41
CA THR A 358 16.62 39.60 -28.74
C THR A 358 16.06 38.67 -29.82
N ILE A 359 15.12 39.19 -30.62
CA ILE A 359 14.46 38.46 -31.71
C ILE A 359 15.08 38.88 -33.03
N ASP A 360 15.87 37.98 -33.60
CA ASP A 360 16.55 38.15 -34.88
C ASP A 360 16.20 37.03 -35.89
N LYS A 361 15.34 36.10 -35.50
CA LYS A 361 14.88 34.97 -36.30
C LYS A 361 13.42 34.68 -35.96
N PRO A 362 12.69 33.92 -36.80
CA PRO A 362 11.32 33.57 -36.47
C PRO A 362 11.22 32.81 -35.16
N ILE A 363 10.17 33.12 -34.39
CA ILE A 363 9.83 32.47 -33.14
C ILE A 363 8.41 31.93 -33.19
N THR A 364 8.06 31.04 -32.28
CA THR A 364 6.69 30.53 -32.15
C THR A 364 6.10 31.06 -30.86
N LEU A 365 5.13 31.95 -30.97
CA LEU A 365 4.35 32.44 -29.83
C LEU A 365 3.27 31.42 -29.50
N SER A 366 3.06 31.17 -28.22
CA SER A 366 2.06 30.23 -27.70
C SER A 366 1.42 30.79 -26.44
N THR A 367 0.32 30.19 -26.00
CA THR A 367 -0.43 30.67 -24.84
C THR A 367 -0.66 29.53 -23.87
N SER A 368 -0.36 29.74 -22.59
CA SER A 368 -0.74 28.84 -21.50
C SER A 368 -1.93 29.42 -20.75
N ARG A 369 -2.96 28.61 -20.50
CA ARG A 369 -4.18 29.02 -19.80
C ARG A 369 -4.90 27.86 -19.12
N ASN A 370 -5.69 28.13 -18.08
CA ASN A 370 -6.52 27.14 -17.36
C ASN A 370 -8.04 27.33 -17.56
N PHE A 371 -8.45 28.06 -18.60
CA PHE A 371 -9.85 28.31 -18.94
C PHE A 371 -10.09 28.29 -20.45
N TYR A 372 -11.36 28.10 -20.83
CA TYR A 372 -11.77 28.06 -22.24
C TYR A 372 -11.90 29.46 -22.82
N VAL A 373 -11.51 29.61 -24.08
CA VAL A 373 -11.56 30.88 -24.80
C VAL A 373 -12.08 30.65 -26.21
N ASP A 374 -12.81 31.63 -26.74
CA ASP A 374 -13.24 31.63 -28.13
C ASP A 374 -12.17 32.23 -29.05
N GLU A 375 -11.33 33.10 -28.50
CA GLU A 375 -10.37 33.89 -29.26
C GLU A 375 -9.10 34.18 -28.45
N THR A 376 -7.95 34.12 -29.13
CA THR A 376 -6.63 34.50 -28.66
C THR A 376 -6.05 35.51 -29.65
N GLU A 377 -5.62 36.67 -29.14
CA GLU A 377 -4.96 37.74 -29.87
C GLU A 377 -3.52 37.89 -29.36
N TYR A 378 -2.54 37.73 -30.25
CA TYR A 378 -1.14 38.04 -29.96
C TYR A 378 -0.88 39.50 -30.28
N ILE A 379 -0.37 40.24 -29.31
CA ILE A 379 -0.24 41.70 -29.41
C ILE A 379 1.22 42.09 -29.24
N LEU A 380 1.66 43.00 -30.09
CA LEU A 380 2.91 43.72 -29.95
C LEU A 380 2.61 45.15 -29.49
N LYS A 381 3.27 45.60 -28.43
CA LYS A 381 3.18 46.97 -27.94
C LYS A 381 4.53 47.65 -28.02
N ASP A 382 4.55 48.84 -28.59
CA ASP A 382 5.73 49.68 -28.61
C ASP A 382 5.94 50.34 -27.24
N ILE A 383 7.13 50.17 -26.66
CA ILE A 383 7.40 50.62 -25.29
C ILE A 383 7.44 52.15 -25.16
N ASN A 384 7.82 52.85 -26.24
CA ASN A 384 8.01 54.30 -26.23
C ASN A 384 6.71 55.03 -26.53
N THR A 385 5.92 54.51 -27.46
CA THR A 385 4.67 55.14 -27.91
C THR A 385 3.43 54.56 -27.22
N GLY A 386 3.54 53.39 -26.60
CA GLY A 386 2.41 52.65 -26.04
C GLY A 386 1.46 52.06 -27.08
N ARG A 387 1.74 52.25 -28.38
CA ARG A 387 0.88 51.78 -29.47
C ARG A 387 0.86 50.25 -29.53
N GLU A 388 -0.34 49.69 -29.60
CA GLU A 388 -0.57 48.25 -29.73
C GLU A 388 -0.88 47.87 -31.17
N GLU A 389 -0.40 46.70 -31.58
CA GLU A 389 -0.64 46.10 -32.88
C GLU A 389 -0.99 44.62 -32.72
N SER A 390 -2.14 44.23 -33.28
CA SER A 390 -2.56 42.84 -33.33
C SER A 390 -1.73 42.08 -34.38
N LEU A 391 -0.88 41.17 -33.93
CA LEU A 391 -0.06 40.34 -34.80
C LEU A 391 -0.87 39.22 -35.46
N LYS A 392 -1.71 38.55 -34.65
CA LYS A 392 -2.55 37.44 -35.12
C LYS A 392 -3.70 37.19 -34.14
N LYS A 393 -4.87 36.86 -34.68
CA LYS A 393 -6.10 36.60 -33.92
C LYS A 393 -6.78 35.32 -34.40
N PHE A 394 -6.99 34.36 -33.49
CA PHE A 394 -7.61 33.04 -33.76
C PHE A 394 -7.90 32.31 -32.45
N GLY A 395 -8.68 31.21 -32.47
CA GLY A 395 -9.08 30.49 -31.24
C GLY A 395 -7.94 29.78 -30.50
N TYR A 396 -7.62 28.54 -30.90
CA TYR A 396 -6.57 27.71 -30.28
C TYR A 396 -5.42 27.45 -31.26
N GLY A 397 -4.19 27.41 -30.74
CA GLY A 397 -2.99 27.06 -31.47
C GLY A 397 -1.82 27.97 -31.12
N SER A 398 -0.74 27.83 -31.88
CA SER A 398 0.45 28.68 -31.79
C SER A 398 0.63 29.51 -33.05
N TYR A 399 1.37 30.61 -32.93
CA TYR A 399 1.63 31.52 -34.03
C TYR A 399 3.13 31.60 -34.30
N ARG A 400 3.56 31.06 -35.44
CA ARG A 400 4.93 31.25 -35.92
C ARG A 400 5.08 32.65 -36.50
N TRP A 401 5.82 33.50 -35.81
CA TRP A 401 5.95 34.92 -36.09
C TRP A 401 7.39 35.28 -36.47
N PHE A 402 7.54 36.09 -37.52
CA PHE A 402 8.80 36.73 -37.88
C PHE A 402 8.59 38.25 -37.84
N PRO A 403 9.16 38.98 -36.86
CA PRO A 403 8.98 40.42 -36.77
C PRO A 403 9.51 41.15 -38.00
N LYS A 404 8.66 41.97 -38.61
CA LYS A 404 9.02 42.90 -39.68
C LYS A 404 10.05 43.92 -39.21
N ILE A 405 10.79 44.49 -40.15
CA ILE A 405 11.82 45.50 -39.86
C ILE A 405 11.28 46.77 -39.18
N GLU A 406 10.02 47.12 -39.46
CA GLU A 406 9.33 48.29 -38.87
C GLU A 406 9.11 48.16 -37.35
N TYR A 407 9.16 46.94 -36.80
CA TYR A 407 9.02 46.70 -35.36
C TYR A 407 10.32 46.86 -34.58
N SER A 408 11.41 47.32 -35.20
CA SER A 408 12.72 47.45 -34.57
C SER A 408 12.69 48.18 -33.21
N GLY A 409 13.58 47.76 -32.31
CA GLY A 409 13.75 48.30 -30.97
C GLY A 409 13.00 47.51 -29.89
N SER A 410 12.92 48.11 -28.69
CA SER A 410 12.29 47.51 -27.52
C SER A 410 10.77 47.47 -27.66
N LYS A 411 10.18 46.29 -27.48
CA LYS A 411 8.75 46.03 -27.55
C LYS A 411 8.29 45.17 -26.37
N VAL A 412 6.98 45.14 -26.14
CA VAL A 412 6.33 44.23 -25.20
C VAL A 412 5.41 43.31 -25.99
N LEU A 413 5.53 42.01 -25.79
CA LEU A 413 4.61 41.01 -26.32
C LEU A 413 3.70 40.51 -25.21
N PHE A 414 2.41 40.41 -25.48
CA PHE A 414 1.44 39.80 -24.57
C PHE A 414 0.30 39.17 -25.36
N VAL A 415 -0.57 38.45 -24.65
CA VAL A 415 -1.78 37.87 -25.24
C VAL A 415 -3.01 38.45 -24.57
N ARG A 416 -4.02 38.73 -25.40
CA ARG A 416 -5.37 39.07 -24.97
C ARG A 416 -6.28 37.95 -25.41
N VAL A 417 -7.09 37.42 -24.50
CA VAL A 417 -8.03 36.34 -24.81
C VAL A 417 -9.44 36.76 -24.46
N LYS A 418 -10.40 36.23 -25.20
CA LYS A 418 -11.82 36.37 -24.91
C LYS A 418 -12.35 35.02 -24.45
N ASP A 419 -12.81 34.93 -23.20
CA ASP A 419 -13.39 33.71 -22.67
C ASP A 419 -14.77 33.41 -23.29
N THR A 420 -15.33 32.23 -22.99
CA THR A 420 -16.63 31.79 -23.53
C THR A 420 -17.83 32.60 -23.01
N LYS A 421 -17.64 33.45 -22.00
CA LYS A 421 -18.63 34.42 -21.51
C LYS A 421 -18.43 35.81 -22.12
N GLY A 422 -17.42 35.97 -22.96
CA GLY A 422 -17.08 37.20 -23.65
C GLY A 422 -16.23 38.18 -22.83
N ILE A 423 -15.73 37.77 -21.66
CA ILE A 423 -14.85 38.58 -20.81
C ILE A 423 -13.43 38.54 -21.39
N ILE A 424 -12.76 39.70 -21.38
CA ILE A 424 -11.40 39.87 -21.89
C ILE A 424 -10.41 39.69 -20.75
N HIS A 425 -9.38 38.87 -20.97
CA HIS A 425 -8.26 38.66 -20.06
C HIS A 425 -6.94 38.95 -20.77
N GLU A 426 -5.99 39.57 -20.08
CA GLU A 426 -4.66 39.89 -20.61
C GLU A 426 -3.58 39.16 -19.82
N SER A 427 -2.57 38.65 -20.52
CA SER A 427 -1.37 38.15 -19.85
C SER A 427 -0.47 39.28 -19.42
N GLU A 428 0.43 38.98 -18.47
CA GLU A 428 1.63 39.79 -18.26
C GLU A 428 2.41 39.96 -19.57
N GLY A 429 3.03 41.14 -19.72
CA GLY A 429 3.84 41.49 -20.87
C GLY A 429 5.27 40.98 -20.78
N ILE A 430 5.81 40.51 -21.90
CA ILE A 430 7.19 40.06 -22.04
C ILE A 430 7.96 41.10 -22.84
N ASN A 431 8.96 41.73 -22.23
CA ASN A 431 9.81 42.68 -22.94
C ASN A 431 10.74 41.93 -23.90
N VAL A 432 10.90 42.45 -25.11
CA VAL A 432 11.77 41.88 -26.15
C VAL A 432 12.48 42.98 -26.91
N ASN A 433 13.60 42.66 -27.54
CA ASN A 433 14.31 43.58 -28.43
C ASN A 433 14.28 43.04 -29.86
N ILE A 434 13.74 43.79 -30.80
CA ILE A 434 13.65 43.40 -32.21
C ILE A 434 14.78 44.06 -32.98
N VAL A 435 15.60 43.26 -33.66
CA VAL A 435 16.85 43.74 -34.29
C VAL A 435 16.59 44.62 -35.53
N GLY A 436 15.52 44.37 -36.28
CA GLY A 436 15.14 45.19 -37.44
C GLY A 436 16.04 45.06 -38.67
N ILE A 437 16.87 44.01 -38.76
CA ILE A 437 17.71 43.76 -39.95
C ILE A 437 16.95 42.90 -40.97
N PRO A 438 16.93 43.28 -42.26
CA PRO A 438 16.39 42.46 -43.35
C PRO A 438 17.04 41.07 -43.39
N LYS A 439 16.22 40.03 -43.36
CA LYS A 439 16.64 38.64 -43.36
C LYS A 439 15.77 37.80 -44.27
N LEU A 440 16.42 36.90 -45.01
CA LEU A 440 15.80 35.87 -45.83
C LEU A 440 16.35 34.52 -45.38
N ILE A 441 15.46 33.61 -45.01
CA ILE A 441 15.80 32.27 -44.53
C ILE A 441 15.33 31.26 -45.55
N LEU A 442 16.26 30.46 -46.06
CA LEU A 442 15.96 29.31 -46.91
C LEU A 442 15.61 28.11 -46.02
N GLU A 443 14.50 27.46 -46.33
CA GLU A 443 13.94 26.29 -45.66
C GLU A 443 13.70 25.17 -46.67
N GLY A 444 13.51 23.94 -46.19
CA GLY A 444 13.25 22.75 -47.03
C GLY A 444 14.47 21.87 -47.30
N VAL A 445 15.69 22.39 -47.14
CA VAL A 445 16.94 21.61 -47.18
C VAL A 445 17.77 21.88 -45.94
N GLY A 446 18.12 20.81 -45.21
CA GLY A 446 18.93 20.86 -43.99
C GLY A 446 20.44 20.78 -44.28
N PRO A 447 21.29 21.16 -43.30
CA PRO A 447 22.74 21.02 -43.41
C PRO A 447 23.15 19.57 -43.69
N LYS A 448 24.02 19.36 -44.69
CA LYS A 448 24.52 18.04 -45.12
C LYS A 448 23.44 17.04 -45.56
N GLN A 449 22.22 17.50 -45.86
CA GLN A 449 21.16 16.63 -46.36
C GLN A 449 21.51 16.07 -47.74
N VAL A 450 21.37 14.75 -47.90
CA VAL A 450 21.52 14.08 -49.20
C VAL A 450 20.21 14.19 -49.97
N LEU A 451 20.25 14.82 -51.14
CA LEU A 451 19.09 15.01 -52.01
C LEU A 451 19.15 14.01 -53.17
N THR A 452 18.25 13.02 -53.17
CA THR A 452 18.12 12.01 -54.25
C THR A 452 16.80 12.11 -55.02
N LYS A 453 15.88 12.97 -54.57
CA LYS A 453 14.55 13.19 -55.14
C LYS A 453 14.23 14.69 -55.14
N ALA A 454 13.15 15.06 -55.82
CA ALA A 454 12.62 16.42 -55.81
C ALA A 454 12.39 16.91 -54.37
N VAL A 455 12.85 18.13 -54.06
CA VAL A 455 12.67 18.80 -52.78
C VAL A 455 12.03 20.16 -53.00
N LYS A 456 11.07 20.51 -52.15
CA LYS A 456 10.47 21.84 -52.13
C LYS A 456 11.35 22.78 -51.31
N LEU A 457 11.74 23.88 -51.92
CA LEU A 457 12.49 24.97 -51.30
C LEU A 457 11.49 26.03 -50.88
N ASN A 458 11.50 26.36 -49.59
CA ASN A 458 10.65 27.40 -49.02
C ASN A 458 11.52 28.55 -48.55
N ILE A 459 10.94 29.73 -48.45
CA ILE A 459 11.62 30.89 -47.88
C ILE A 459 10.74 31.57 -46.84
N THR A 460 11.38 32.03 -45.78
CA THR A 460 10.76 32.85 -44.75
C THR A 460 11.53 34.16 -44.64
N SER A 461 10.83 35.30 -44.68
CA SER A 461 11.46 36.63 -44.58
C SER A 461 10.67 37.57 -43.69
N ASN A 462 11.37 38.58 -43.16
CA ASN A 462 10.81 39.71 -42.43
C ASN A 462 10.74 41.00 -43.28
N VAL A 463 11.08 40.93 -44.56
CA VAL A 463 10.90 41.99 -45.53
C VAL A 463 10.10 41.46 -46.72
N GLN A 464 9.33 42.35 -47.35
CA GLN A 464 8.72 42.05 -48.64
C GLN A 464 9.78 42.27 -49.73
N PHE A 465 9.89 41.35 -50.68
CA PHE A 465 10.87 41.40 -51.77
C PHE A 465 10.16 41.28 -53.12
N ASP A 466 10.76 41.88 -54.15
CA ASP A 466 10.26 41.88 -55.53
C ASP A 466 10.52 40.55 -56.23
N SER A 467 11.68 39.93 -55.96
CA SER A 467 12.06 38.68 -56.62
C SER A 467 13.07 37.86 -55.80
N VAL A 468 13.09 36.53 -56.03
CA VAL A 468 14.06 35.62 -55.42
C VAL A 468 14.75 34.73 -56.44
N ASP A 469 16.07 34.63 -56.28
CA ASP A 469 16.92 33.69 -57.00
C ASP A 469 17.39 32.56 -56.08
N TYR A 470 17.29 31.32 -56.56
CA TYR A 470 17.80 30.13 -55.89
C TYR A 470 19.04 29.63 -56.64
N ILE A 471 20.18 29.60 -55.95
CA ILE A 471 21.48 29.31 -56.56
C ILE A 471 22.14 28.16 -55.82
N LEU A 472 22.56 27.13 -56.56
CA LEU A 472 23.47 26.10 -56.11
C LEU A 472 24.91 26.50 -56.46
N THR A 473 25.82 26.35 -55.51
CA THR A 473 27.25 26.57 -55.72
C THR A 473 28.03 25.33 -55.32
N ARG A 474 28.78 24.73 -56.25
CA ARG A 474 29.58 23.53 -56.00
C ARG A 474 30.71 23.89 -55.05
N VAL A 475 30.81 23.18 -53.92
CA VAL A 475 31.68 23.58 -52.80
C VAL A 475 33.16 23.64 -53.20
N ASN A 476 33.61 22.73 -54.08
CA ASN A 476 35.03 22.61 -54.42
C ASN A 476 35.48 23.51 -55.57
N THR A 477 34.58 23.82 -56.52
CA THR A 477 34.94 24.53 -57.76
C THR A 477 34.35 25.94 -57.83
N GLY A 478 33.37 26.26 -56.99
CA GLY A 478 32.61 27.51 -57.06
C GLY A 478 31.64 27.59 -58.23
N GLU A 479 31.47 26.50 -59.01
CA GLU A 479 30.53 26.43 -60.13
C GLU A 479 29.11 26.74 -59.65
N LYS A 480 28.44 27.69 -60.32
CA LYS A 480 27.09 28.13 -59.97
C LYS A 480 26.05 27.56 -60.92
N LYS A 481 24.95 27.07 -60.38
CA LYS A 481 23.75 26.64 -61.11
C LYS A 481 22.54 27.38 -60.55
N ILE A 482 21.83 28.10 -61.42
CA ILE A 482 20.57 28.76 -61.07
C ILE A 482 19.48 27.70 -61.11
N ILE A 483 18.80 27.49 -59.97
CA ILE A 483 17.64 26.59 -59.87
C ILE A 483 16.41 27.30 -60.43
N ALA A 484 16.16 28.51 -59.95
CA ALA A 484 15.09 29.39 -60.40
C ALA A 484 15.53 30.84 -60.18
N SER A 485 15.08 31.74 -61.04
CA SER A 485 15.39 33.17 -60.96
C SER A 485 14.14 34.00 -61.19
N ASN A 486 14.13 35.21 -60.61
CA ASN A 486 13.02 36.14 -60.64
C ASN A 486 11.67 35.51 -60.24
N GLN A 487 11.69 34.59 -59.27
CA GLN A 487 10.46 33.97 -58.78
C GLN A 487 9.70 34.93 -57.86
N SER A 488 8.37 34.92 -57.96
CA SER A 488 7.53 35.66 -57.03
C SER A 488 7.47 34.95 -55.67
N PHE A 489 7.14 35.67 -54.60
CA PHE A 489 7.11 35.11 -53.24
C PHE A 489 6.14 33.92 -53.07
N SER A 490 5.07 33.88 -53.87
CA SER A 490 4.05 32.83 -53.83
C SER A 490 4.40 31.58 -54.63
N ASP A 491 5.49 31.60 -55.41
CA ASP A 491 5.82 30.48 -56.30
C ASP A 491 6.56 29.37 -55.54
N ASP A 492 6.00 28.17 -55.60
CA ASP A 492 6.66 26.97 -55.07
C ASP A 492 7.91 26.63 -55.89
N CYS A 493 9.09 26.79 -55.29
CA CYS A 493 10.35 26.39 -55.93
C CYS A 493 10.65 24.91 -55.65
N ILE A 494 10.63 24.07 -56.68
CA ILE A 494 10.98 22.64 -56.56
C ILE A 494 12.33 22.39 -57.23
N TYR A 495 13.29 21.88 -56.47
CA TYR A 495 14.58 21.45 -56.99
C TYR A 495 14.60 19.93 -57.16
N THR A 496 14.92 19.44 -58.36
CA THR A 496 15.11 18.02 -58.65
C THR A 496 16.58 17.75 -59.02
N PRO A 497 17.36 17.04 -58.17
CA PRO A 497 18.75 16.70 -58.45
C PRO A 497 18.88 15.81 -59.69
N THR A 498 19.91 16.03 -60.49
CA THR A 498 20.29 15.22 -61.66
C THR A 498 21.68 14.60 -61.49
N LYS A 499 22.08 13.66 -62.37
CA LYS A 499 23.45 13.10 -62.35
C LYS A 499 24.55 14.16 -62.45
N LYS A 500 24.29 15.32 -63.07
CA LYS A 500 25.25 16.43 -63.17
C LYS A 500 25.44 17.17 -61.83
N ASP A 501 24.53 16.98 -60.89
CA ASP A 501 24.52 17.60 -59.58
C ASP A 501 25.20 16.72 -58.52
N GLU A 502 25.88 15.65 -58.92
CA GLU A 502 26.62 14.78 -58.01
C GLU A 502 27.79 15.54 -57.33
N GLY A 503 27.90 15.38 -56.01
CA GLY A 503 28.91 16.01 -55.16
C GLY A 503 28.31 16.95 -54.10
N ASN A 504 29.17 17.74 -53.48
CA ASN A 504 28.79 18.67 -52.42
C ASN A 504 28.43 20.05 -52.98
N TRP A 505 27.24 20.54 -52.64
CA TRP A 505 26.73 21.83 -53.05
C TRP A 505 26.26 22.65 -51.86
N SER A 506 26.46 23.96 -51.93
CA SER A 506 25.80 24.94 -51.07
C SER A 506 24.60 25.52 -51.80
N ILE A 507 23.47 25.65 -51.13
CA ILE A 507 22.26 26.26 -51.67
C ILE A 507 22.00 27.59 -50.97
N LYS A 508 21.66 28.62 -51.76
CA LYS A 508 21.37 29.96 -51.26
C LYS A 508 20.15 30.54 -51.97
N ALA A 509 19.29 31.21 -51.22
CA ALA A 509 18.28 32.13 -51.75
C ALA A 509 18.79 33.57 -51.65
N ILE A 510 18.59 34.36 -52.70
CA ILE A 510 18.92 35.79 -52.75
C ILE A 510 17.65 36.53 -53.12
N GLY A 511 17.16 37.39 -52.22
CA GLY A 511 16.01 38.24 -52.47
C GLY A 511 16.45 39.65 -52.82
N SER A 512 15.75 40.27 -53.78
CA SER A 512 15.84 41.70 -54.08
C SER A 512 14.64 42.39 -53.44
N TYR A 513 14.87 43.34 -52.53
CA TYR A 513 13.83 44.01 -51.74
C TYR A 513 13.99 45.53 -51.74
#